data_AF-A0A7Y4SRM2-F1
#
_entry.id   AF-A0A7Y4SRM2-F1
#
_cell.length_a   1.000
_cell.length_b   1.000
_cell.length_c   1.000
_cell.angle_alpha   90.00
_cell.angle_beta   90.00
_cell.angle_gamma   90.00
#
_symmetry.space_group_name_H-M   'P 1'
#
loop_
_entity.id
_entity.type
_entity.pdbx_description
1 polymer ?
#
loop_
_entity_poly.entity_id
_entity_poly.type
_entity_poly.pdbx_seq_one_letter_code
_entity_poly.pdbx_strand_id
1 'polypeptide(L)' 'MEKDQMQQQQKWITCMVYPGMFSDELVVEINDRSFFVSRDAVRKRQGDRGEILVTVVEADGKEWAVVPTSTSETVPLGA' A
#
# COMPACT_ATOMS: atom_id res chain seq x y z
N MET A 1 -15.85 1.56 -28.12
CA MET A 1 -15.57 1.78 -26.68
C MET A 1 -14.44 0.85 -26.34
N GLU A 2 -13.23 1.37 -26.49
CA GLU A 2 -11.98 0.66 -26.19
C GLU A 2 -11.99 0.35 -24.69
N LYS A 3 -11.72 -0.92 -24.35
CA LYS A 3 -11.56 -1.33 -22.96
C LYS A 3 -10.17 -0.85 -22.56
N ASP A 4 -10.08 0.28 -21.88
CA ASP A 4 -8.86 0.65 -21.15
C ASP A 4 -8.49 -0.54 -20.26
N GLN A 5 -7.47 -1.29 -20.66
CA GLN A 5 -6.94 -2.37 -19.86
C GLN A 5 -6.20 -1.71 -18.70
N MET A 6 -6.89 -1.50 -17.58
CA MET A 6 -6.24 -1.14 -16.33
C MET A 6 -5.24 -2.24 -16.00
N GLN A 7 -3.95 -1.95 -16.22
CA GLN A 7 -2.88 -2.88 -15.89
C GLN A 7 -2.71 -2.86 -14.36
N GLN A 8 -3.27 -3.88 -13.71
CA GLN A 8 -3.14 -4.06 -12.27
C GLN A 8 -1.91 -4.93 -12.00
N GLN A 9 -0.95 -4.39 -11.23
CA GLN A 9 0.24 -5.14 -10.84
C GLN A 9 0.40 -5.10 -9.32
N GLN A 10 0.63 -6.26 -8.69
CA GLN A 10 1.02 -6.28 -7.30
C GLN A 10 2.50 -5.91 -7.15
N LYS A 11 2.80 -4.96 -6.27
CA LYS A 11 4.16 -4.46 -6.01
C LYS A 11 4.40 -4.36 -4.52
N TRP A 12 5.60 -4.74 -4.09
CA TRP A 12 6.08 -4.45 -2.76
C TRP A 12 6.70 -3.06 -2.75
N ILE A 13 6.17 -2.15 -1.93
CA ILE A 13 6.71 -0.80 -1.78
C ILE A 13 7.28 -0.62 -0.38
N THR A 14 8.32 0.20 -0.25
CA THR A 14 8.90 0.52 1.07
C THR A 14 8.02 1.53 1.80
N CYS A 15 7.81 1.31 3.09
CA CYS A 15 7.01 2.18 3.95
C CYS A 15 7.58 2.20 5.38
N MET A 16 7.16 3.19 6.17
CA MET A 16 7.34 3.12 7.62
C MET A 16 6.32 2.15 8.22
N VAL A 17 6.69 1.44 9.28
CA VAL A 17 5.86 0.42 9.94
C VAL A 17 5.89 0.61 11.44
N TYR A 18 4.73 0.86 12.03
CA TYR A 18 4.54 1.05 13.46
C TYR A 18 3.62 -0.04 14.05
N PRO A 19 3.68 -0.28 15.37
CA PRO A 19 2.72 -1.16 16.05
C PRO A 19 1.27 -0.64 15.90
N GLY A 20 0.34 -1.54 15.57
CA GLY A 20 -1.10 -1.27 15.62
C GLY A 20 -1.69 -1.39 17.03
N MET A 21 -3.00 -1.19 17.15
CA MET A 21 -3.71 -1.38 18.43
C MET A 21 -3.87 -2.87 18.78
N PHE A 22 -3.95 -3.73 17.76
CA PHE A 22 -4.11 -5.17 17.89
C PHE A 22 -2.83 -5.92 17.48
N SER A 23 -2.66 -7.15 17.97
CA SER A 23 -1.44 -7.93 17.73
C SER A 23 -1.28 -8.36 16.26
N ASP A 24 -2.38 -8.51 15.53
CA ASP A 24 -2.46 -8.87 14.12
C ASP A 24 -2.50 -7.65 13.18
N GLU A 25 -2.47 -6.44 13.73
CA GLU A 25 -2.53 -5.17 13.01
C GLU A 25 -1.18 -4.43 13.07
N LEU A 26 -0.87 -3.73 11.97
CA LEU A 26 0.23 -2.78 11.89
C LEU A 26 -0.27 -1.45 11.32
N VAL A 27 0.42 -0.37 11.65
CA VAL A 27 0.23 0.92 10.98
C VAL A 27 1.35 1.10 9.96
N VAL A 28 1.02 1.37 8.71
CA VAL A 28 1.99 1.74 7.67
C VAL A 28 1.84 3.20 7.29
N GLU A 29 2.95 3.87 7.00
CA GLU A 29 2.93 5.24 6.48
C GLU A 29 3.42 5.25 5.03
N ILE A 30 2.59 5.79 4.15
CA ILE A 30 2.85 5.94 2.71
C ILE A 30 2.50 7.38 2.34
N ASN A 31 3.49 8.16 1.89
CA ASN A 31 3.32 9.57 1.49
C ASN A 31 2.54 10.40 2.52
N ASP A 32 3.03 10.40 3.77
CA ASP A 32 2.48 11.14 4.91
C ASP A 32 1.04 10.75 5.30
N ARG A 33 0.54 9.62 4.80
CA ARG A 33 -0.75 9.04 5.20
C ARG A 33 -0.53 7.71 5.91
N SER A 34 -1.23 7.53 7.02
CA SER A 34 -1.15 6.31 7.83
C SER A 34 -2.35 5.39 7.58
N PHE A 35 -2.09 4.08 7.52
CA PHE A 35 -3.10 3.06 7.25
C PHE A 35 -2.94 1.89 8.22
N PHE A 36 -4.07 1.38 8.71
CA PHE A 36 -4.11 0.11 9.43
C PHE A 36 -4.18 -1.05 8.44
N VAL A 37 -3.25 -1.98 8.56
CA VAL A 37 -3.14 -3.14 7.67
C VAL A 37 -2.90 -4.42 8.46
N SER A 38 -3.29 -5.55 7.90
CA SER A 38 -2.93 -6.86 8.46
C SER A 38 -1.42 -7.03 8.48
N ARG A 39 -0.90 -7.64 9.55
CA ARG A 39 0.51 -8.01 9.68
C ARG A 39 1.02 -8.84 8.50
N ASP A 40 0.16 -9.66 7.89
CA ASP A 40 0.51 -10.52 6.76
C ASP A 40 0.75 -9.74 5.45
N ALA A 41 0.27 -8.49 5.37
CA ALA A 41 0.51 -7.61 4.24
C ALA A 41 1.91 -6.96 4.26
N VAL A 42 2.67 -7.11 5.37
CA VAL A 42 3.96 -6.47 5.59
C VAL A 42 5.09 -7.50 5.67
N ARG A 43 6.23 -7.21 5.03
CA ARG A 43 7.44 -8.04 5.08
C ARG A 43 8.70 -7.20 5.32
N LYS A 44 9.83 -7.90 5.51
CA LYS A 44 11.18 -7.32 5.67
C LYS A 44 11.24 -6.19 6.70
N ARG A 45 10.49 -6.31 7.79
CA ARG A 45 10.48 -5.30 8.84
C ARG A 45 11.84 -5.23 9.55
N GLN A 46 12.47 -4.06 9.56
CA GLN A 46 13.69 -3.74 10.30
C GLN A 46 13.52 -2.39 10.99
N GLY A 47 13.39 -2.40 12.33
CA GLY A 47 12.97 -1.22 13.09
C GLY A 47 11.61 -0.72 12.61
N ASP A 48 11.57 0.55 12.22
CA ASP A 48 10.36 1.23 11.76
C ASP A 48 10.22 1.23 10.23
N ARG A 49 11.01 0.43 9.50
CA ARG A 49 10.92 0.28 8.05
C ARG A 49 10.45 -1.12 7.67
N GLY A 50 9.70 -1.23 6.58
CA GLY A 50 9.30 -2.50 6.00
C GLY A 50 8.83 -2.33 4.55
N GLU A 51 8.33 -3.42 3.98
CA GLU A 51 7.68 -3.42 2.68
C GLU A 51 6.23 -3.85 2.83
N ILE A 52 5.30 -3.18 2.14
CA ILE A 52 3.89 -3.57 2.06
C ILE A 52 3.52 -3.99 0.63
N LEU A 53 2.71 -5.03 0.50
CA LEU A 53 2.15 -5.45 -0.77
C LEU A 53 0.96 -4.57 -1.14
N VAL A 54 1.07 -3.82 -2.23
CA VAL A 54 0.00 -2.99 -2.79
C VAL A 54 -0.36 -3.44 -4.19
N THR A 55 -1.57 -3.12 -4.63
CA THR A 55 -1.93 -3.20 -6.05
C THR A 55 -1.69 -1.84 -6.68
N VAL A 56 -0.82 -1.77 -7.67
CA VAL A 56 -0.59 -0.56 -8.45
C VAL A 56 -1.57 -0.52 -9.62
N VAL A 57 -2.22 0.62 -9.79
CA VAL A 57 -3.12 0.92 -10.90
C VAL A 57 -2.68 2.21 -11.57
N GLU A 58 -2.71 2.24 -12.89
CA GLU A 58 -2.47 3.45 -13.67
C GLU A 58 -3.81 4.08 -14.06
N ALA A 59 -3.97 5.37 -13.76
CA ALA A 59 -5.14 6.16 -14.13
C ALA A 59 -4.70 7.59 -14.46
N ASP A 60 -5.13 8.12 -15.60
CA ASP A 60 -4.79 9.47 -16.09
C ASP A 60 -3.28 9.74 -16.15
N GLY A 61 -2.48 8.73 -16.54
CA GLY A 61 -1.02 8.80 -16.60
C GLY A 61 -0.33 8.90 -15.24
N LYS A 62 -1.00 8.50 -14.15
CA LYS A 62 -0.48 8.47 -12.78
C LYS A 62 -0.60 7.09 -12.18
N GLU A 63 0.44 6.66 -11.46
CA GLU A 63 0.41 5.43 -10.65
C GLU A 63 -0.22 5.68 -9.28
N TRP A 64 -1.12 4.80 -8.90
CA TRP A 64 -1.78 4.77 -7.60
C TRP A 64 -1.57 3.43 -6.94
N ALA A 65 -1.21 3.43 -5.66
CA ALA A 65 -1.23 2.23 -4.84
C ALA A 65 -2.60 2.09 -4.16
N VAL A 66 -3.25 0.97 -4.41
CA VAL A 66 -4.37 0.47 -3.61
C VAL A 66 -3.77 -0.24 -2.40
N VAL A 67 -3.95 0.36 -1.23
CA VAL A 67 -3.47 -0.16 0.05
C VAL A 67 -4.41 -1.29 0.49
N PRO A 68 -3.90 -2.41 1.02
CA PRO A 68 -4.72 -3.56 1.45
C PRO A 68 -5.44 -3.29 2.79
N THR A 69 -6.19 -2.19 2.87
CA THR A 69 -7.12 -1.88 3.97
C THR A 69 -8.49 -2.50 3.68
N SER A 70 -9.37 -2.54 4.68
CA SER A 70 -10.75 -3.04 4.53
C SER A 70 -11.60 -2.24 3.53
N THR A 71 -11.22 -0.99 3.27
CA THR A 71 -11.92 -0.07 2.36
C THR A 71 -11.16 0.18 1.05
N SER A 72 -10.02 -0.49 0.82
CA SER A 72 -9.19 -0.33 -0.38
C SER A 72 -8.81 1.12 -0.68
N GLU A 73 -8.22 1.81 0.31
CA GLU A 73 -7.79 3.19 0.13
C GLU A 73 -6.70 3.32 -0.93
N THR A 74 -6.69 4.44 -1.66
CA THR A 74 -5.69 4.75 -2.68
C THR A 74 -4.77 5.89 -2.27
N VAL A 75 -3.50 5.74 -2.60
CA VAL A 75 -2.47 6.78 -2.47
C VAL A 75 -1.72 6.95 -3.79
N PRO A 76 -1.43 8.19 -4.22
CA PRO A 76 -0.59 8.40 -5.40
C PRO A 76 0.83 7.92 -5.09
N LEU A 77 1.50 7.24 -6.01
CA LEU A 77 2.88 6.76 -5.81
C LEU A 77 3.96 7.80 -6.16
N GLY A 78 3.56 9.01 -6.58
CA GLY A 78 4.47 10.03 -7.08
C GLY A 78 5.01 9.69 -8.48
N ALA A 79 5.59 10.69 -9.14
CA ALA A 79 6.38 10.53 -10.36
C ALA A 79 7.87 10.70 -10.02
#